data_AF-A0A832WWN0-F1
#
_entry.id   AF-A0A832WWN0-F1
#
_cell.length_a   1.000
_cell.length_b   1.000
_cell.length_c   1.000
_cell.angle_alpha   90.00
_cell.angle_beta   90.00
_cell.angle_gamma   90.00
#
_symmetry.space_group_name_H-M   'P 1'
#
loop_
_entity.id
_entity.type
_entity.pdbx_description
1 polymer ?
#
loop_
_entity_poly.entity_id
_entity_poly.type
_entity_poly.pdbx_seq_one_letter_code
_entity_poly.pdbx_strand_id
1 'polypeptide(L)'
;MPLIEKVAWDYAGPEDIAYRFPKLNLKYGSQVIVKENQWAVFFRDGKAYDVFGPGRHTITSNNIPLLTAALQKLKLIGDIFECEVIYVSNSQFRGNFGGNAYSAPSGDLKYQAELGFFGYTLYKVEEPKLFVTEFFGNRGASTSRDIENYIRGFINERVIDEFGEHDIFELVKKVDETTDKVGLKIGNEAARIGLKVIDCVFEGVKIPEEARRFASGMGSQAMTMQYMKETAAELKNSQGGGAAAAGLGAGIGLTMP
;
A
#
# COMPACT_ATOMS: atom_id res chain seq x y z
N MET A 1 -47.28 -13.82 -3.22
CA MET A 1 -45.95 -14.36 -3.57
C MET A 1 -44.92 -13.67 -2.69
N PRO A 2 -44.03 -14.37 -1.97
CA PRO A 2 -42.90 -13.68 -1.38
C PRO A 2 -42.07 -13.12 -2.55
N LEU A 3 -41.87 -11.81 -2.56
CA LEU A 3 -40.98 -11.15 -3.52
C LEU A 3 -39.57 -11.70 -3.27
N ILE A 4 -39.08 -12.54 -4.19
CA ILE A 4 -37.69 -12.98 -4.21
C ILE A 4 -36.85 -11.72 -4.41
N GLU A 5 -35.99 -11.43 -3.45
CA GLU A 5 -35.14 -10.26 -3.49
C GLU A 5 -33.87 -10.56 -4.28
N LYS A 6 -33.61 -9.76 -5.32
CA LYS A 6 -32.38 -9.80 -6.09
C LYS A 6 -31.31 -9.03 -5.33
N VAL A 7 -30.24 -9.72 -4.93
CA VAL A 7 -29.02 -9.14 -4.37
C VAL A 7 -27.95 -9.30 -5.43
N ALA A 8 -27.48 -8.21 -6.01
CA ALA A 8 -26.50 -8.24 -7.09
C ALA A 8 -25.71 -6.94 -7.17
N TRP A 9 -24.51 -7.02 -7.73
CA TRP A 9 -23.71 -5.86 -8.11
C TRP A 9 -23.67 -5.70 -9.63
N ASP A 10 -24.75 -5.17 -10.19
CA ASP A 10 -24.97 -5.13 -11.64
C ASP A 10 -24.13 -4.05 -12.35
N TYR A 11 -23.79 -2.96 -11.65
CA TYR A 11 -23.24 -1.73 -12.20
C TYR A 11 -21.77 -1.47 -11.85
N ALA A 12 -21.02 -2.53 -11.49
CA ALA A 12 -19.59 -2.44 -11.21
C ALA A 12 -18.84 -1.80 -12.38
N GLY A 13 -18.13 -0.70 -12.11
CA GLY A 13 -17.22 -0.04 -13.04
C GLY A 13 -15.82 -0.67 -13.04
N PRO A 14 -14.94 -0.23 -13.96
CA PRO A 14 -13.57 -0.74 -14.07
C PRO A 14 -12.71 -0.48 -12.83
N GLU A 15 -12.95 0.65 -12.15
CA GLU A 15 -12.20 1.08 -10.96
C GLU A 15 -12.82 0.59 -9.65
N ASP A 16 -13.95 -0.14 -9.72
CA ASP A 16 -14.62 -0.59 -8.52
C ASP A 16 -14.03 -1.90 -8.00
N ILE A 17 -13.40 -1.83 -6.83
CA ILE A 17 -12.76 -2.96 -6.16
C ILE A 17 -13.77 -3.71 -5.31
N ALA A 18 -14.65 -2.99 -4.61
CA ALA A 18 -15.62 -3.60 -3.72
C ALA A 18 -16.87 -2.74 -3.52
N TYR A 19 -17.97 -3.40 -3.16
CA TYR A 19 -19.28 -2.78 -3.00
C TYR A 19 -20.07 -3.44 -1.86
N ARG A 20 -20.43 -2.64 -0.86
CA ARG A 20 -21.34 -3.04 0.22
C ARG A 20 -22.78 -2.93 -0.27
N PHE A 21 -23.50 -4.05 -0.27
CA PHE A 21 -24.93 -4.04 -0.59
C PHE A 21 -25.68 -3.24 0.49
N PRO A 22 -26.55 -2.29 0.12
CA PRO A 22 -27.09 -1.29 1.04
C PRO A 22 -28.10 -1.85 2.06
N LYS A 23 -28.67 -3.03 1.81
CA LYS A 23 -29.63 -3.64 2.72
C LYS A 23 -28.91 -4.55 3.71
N LEU A 24 -29.13 -4.26 4.99
CA LEU A 24 -28.62 -5.03 6.12
C LEU A 24 -29.57 -6.15 6.57
N ASN A 25 -30.66 -6.36 5.82
CA ASN A 25 -31.71 -7.32 6.13
C ASN A 25 -32.11 -8.03 4.83
N LEU A 26 -31.98 -9.35 4.81
CA LEU A 26 -32.41 -10.16 3.67
C LEU A 26 -33.47 -11.18 4.10
N LYS A 27 -34.34 -11.53 3.14
CA LYS A 27 -35.32 -12.60 3.32
C LYS A 27 -34.71 -13.96 3.00
N TYR A 28 -35.19 -15.01 3.67
CA TYR A 28 -34.90 -16.37 3.21
C TYR A 28 -35.40 -16.58 1.77
N GLY A 29 -34.58 -17.24 0.95
CA GLY A 29 -34.86 -17.42 -0.48
C GLY A 29 -34.40 -16.27 -1.37
N SER A 30 -33.84 -15.18 -0.82
CA SER A 30 -33.17 -14.15 -1.61
C SER A 30 -32.09 -14.75 -2.49
N GLN A 31 -31.93 -14.18 -3.69
CA GLN A 31 -31.00 -14.66 -4.71
C GLN A 31 -29.80 -13.72 -4.76
N VAL A 32 -28.64 -14.22 -4.33
CA VAL A 32 -27.34 -13.56 -4.49
C VAL A 32 -26.79 -13.95 -5.86
N ILE A 33 -26.63 -12.97 -6.73
CA ILE A 33 -26.14 -13.17 -8.08
C ILE A 33 -24.74 -12.57 -8.16
N VAL A 34 -23.76 -13.44 -8.41
CA VAL A 34 -22.34 -13.11 -8.46
C VAL A 34 -21.85 -13.27 -9.89
N LYS A 35 -21.23 -12.24 -10.46
CA LYS A 35 -20.64 -12.32 -11.80
C LYS A 35 -19.33 -13.12 -11.76
N GLU A 36 -18.85 -13.56 -12.92
CA GLU A 36 -17.61 -14.33 -13.06
C GLU A 36 -16.38 -13.63 -12.48
N ASN A 37 -16.35 -12.29 -12.61
CA ASN A 37 -15.27 -11.47 -12.11
C ASN A 37 -15.49 -10.97 -10.67
N GLN A 38 -16.37 -11.61 -9.90
CA GLN A 38 -16.77 -11.16 -8.57
C GLN A 38 -16.79 -12.32 -7.57
N TRP A 39 -16.67 -11.95 -6.30
CA TRP A 39 -17.06 -12.74 -5.15
C TRP A 39 -18.08 -11.97 -4.34
N ALA A 40 -18.93 -12.69 -3.59
CA ALA A 40 -19.80 -12.09 -2.59
C ALA A 40 -19.49 -12.68 -1.21
N VAL A 41 -18.98 -11.86 -0.30
CA VAL A 41 -18.73 -12.24 1.09
C VAL A 41 -19.99 -11.97 1.89
N PHE A 42 -20.51 -13.03 2.50
CA PHE A 42 -21.73 -12.98 3.29
C PHE A 42 -21.40 -12.94 4.79
N PHE A 43 -21.87 -11.88 5.44
CA PHE A 43 -21.75 -11.65 6.86
C PHE A 43 -23.11 -11.78 7.53
N ARG A 44 -23.09 -12.29 8.76
CA ARG A 44 -24.24 -12.32 9.65
C ARG A 44 -23.74 -12.23 11.08
N ASP A 45 -24.48 -11.60 11.98
CA ASP A 45 -24.13 -11.51 13.41
C ASP A 45 -22.66 -11.07 13.64
N GLY A 46 -22.11 -10.20 12.79
CA GLY A 46 -20.73 -9.72 12.84
C GLY A 46 -19.63 -10.71 12.41
N LYS A 47 -19.98 -11.88 11.85
CA LYS A 47 -19.02 -12.88 11.37
C LYS A 47 -19.14 -13.08 9.87
N ALA A 48 -18.00 -13.28 9.19
CA ALA A 48 -17.98 -13.72 7.81
C ALA A 48 -18.28 -15.23 7.74
N TYR A 49 -19.48 -15.56 7.25
CA TYR A 49 -19.99 -16.94 7.20
C TYR A 49 -19.51 -17.68 5.96
N ASP A 50 -19.63 -17.06 4.78
CA ASP A 50 -19.32 -17.72 3.51
C ASP A 50 -18.86 -16.75 2.42
N VAL A 51 -18.21 -17.28 1.39
CA VAL A 51 -17.78 -16.57 0.18
C VAL A 51 -18.41 -17.25 -1.02
N PHE A 52 -19.36 -16.58 -1.66
CA PHE A 52 -19.98 -17.08 -2.87
C PHE A 52 -19.14 -16.73 -4.10
N GLY A 53 -18.80 -17.76 -4.88
CA GLY A 53 -18.21 -17.62 -6.21
C GLY A 53 -19.24 -17.28 -7.29
N PRO A 54 -18.83 -17.26 -8.57
CA PRO A 54 -19.71 -16.94 -9.70
C PRO A 54 -20.97 -17.79 -9.76
N GLY A 55 -22.09 -17.18 -10.13
CA GLY A 55 -23.37 -17.85 -10.31
C GLY A 55 -24.48 -17.32 -9.42
N ARG A 56 -25.56 -18.09 -9.33
CA ARG A 56 -26.76 -17.74 -8.55
C ARG A 56 -26.81 -18.59 -7.30
N HIS A 57 -26.81 -17.94 -6.15
CA HIS A 57 -26.83 -18.56 -4.83
C HIS A 57 -28.12 -18.19 -4.11
N THR A 58 -28.86 -19.20 -3.65
CA THR A 58 -30.07 -18.97 -2.85
C THR A 58 -29.69 -18.95 -1.38
N ILE A 59 -30.04 -17.88 -0.67
CA ILE A 59 -29.80 -17.83 0.78
C ILE A 59 -30.76 -18.79 1.47
N THR A 60 -30.21 -19.92 1.92
CA THR A 60 -30.90 -20.98 2.65
C THR A 60 -30.01 -21.49 3.78
N SER A 61 -30.61 -22.19 4.75
CA SER A 61 -29.88 -22.89 5.81
C SER A 61 -28.90 -23.94 5.30
N ASN A 62 -29.08 -24.44 4.08
CA ASN A 62 -28.27 -25.53 3.51
C ASN A 62 -27.03 -25.02 2.77
N ASN A 63 -27.09 -23.83 2.19
CA ASN A 63 -25.96 -23.26 1.44
C ASN A 63 -24.94 -22.56 2.36
N ILE A 64 -25.27 -22.38 3.64
CA ILE A 64 -24.40 -21.77 4.65
C ILE A 64 -24.44 -22.70 5.89
N PRO A 65 -23.50 -23.65 6.02
CA PRO A 65 -23.56 -24.71 7.05
C PRO A 65 -23.61 -24.19 8.49
N LEU A 66 -23.00 -23.03 8.74
CA LEU A 66 -23.03 -22.36 10.05
C LEU A 66 -24.39 -21.70 10.37
N LEU A 67 -25.20 -21.42 9.36
CA LEU A 67 -26.55 -20.86 9.51
C LEU A 67 -27.52 -21.93 10.03
N THR A 68 -27.29 -23.20 9.69
CA THR A 68 -28.11 -24.35 10.12
C THR A 68 -28.11 -24.52 11.64
N ALA A 69 -26.96 -24.35 12.30
CA ALA A 69 -26.82 -24.51 13.75
C ALA A 69 -27.53 -23.39 14.55
N ALA A 70 -27.49 -22.14 14.05
CA ALA A 70 -28.19 -21.02 14.66
C ALA A 70 -29.73 -21.14 14.46
N LEU A 71 -30.15 -21.59 13.28
CA LEU A 71 -31.56 -21.77 12.94
C LEU A 71 -32.25 -22.93 13.68
N GLN A 72 -31.55 -24.05 13.91
CA GLN A 72 -32.10 -25.17 14.67
C GLN A 72 -32.50 -24.77 16.10
N LYS A 73 -31.84 -23.77 16.68
CA LYS A 73 -32.18 -23.23 18.00
C LYS A 73 -33.45 -22.36 18.01
N LEU A 74 -33.83 -21.76 16.88
CA LEU A 74 -34.84 -20.68 16.85
C LEU A 74 -36.20 -21.07 16.25
N LYS A 75 -36.34 -22.25 15.63
CA LYS A 75 -37.63 -22.78 15.09
C LYS A 75 -38.45 -21.79 14.23
N LEU A 76 -37.83 -20.78 13.61
CA LEU A 76 -38.51 -19.75 12.83
C LEU A 76 -38.19 -19.91 11.34
N ILE A 77 -39.09 -20.59 10.63
CA ILE A 77 -39.06 -20.71 9.18
C ILE A 77 -39.84 -19.52 8.62
N GLY A 78 -39.12 -18.50 8.10
CA GLY A 78 -39.73 -17.35 7.42
C GLY A 78 -39.17 -15.98 7.77
N ASP A 79 -38.19 -15.88 8.68
CA ASP A 79 -37.77 -14.58 9.21
C ASP A 79 -36.78 -13.81 8.34
N ILE A 80 -36.95 -12.49 8.33
CA ILE A 80 -35.94 -11.53 7.89
C ILE A 80 -34.76 -11.68 8.85
N PHE A 81 -33.55 -11.85 8.33
CA PHE A 81 -32.35 -11.93 9.15
C PHE A 81 -31.43 -10.76 8.84
N GLU A 82 -30.78 -10.27 9.89
CA GLU A 82 -29.72 -9.28 9.77
C GLU A 82 -28.49 -9.92 9.13
N CYS A 83 -28.04 -9.34 8.02
CA CYS A 83 -26.88 -9.80 7.29
C CYS A 83 -26.32 -8.67 6.43
N GLU A 84 -25.08 -8.83 6.04
CA GLU A 84 -24.41 -7.91 5.14
C GLU A 84 -23.77 -8.70 4.00
N VAL A 85 -23.89 -8.18 2.78
CA VAL A 85 -23.28 -8.78 1.59
C VAL A 85 -22.32 -7.77 1.00
N ILE A 86 -21.05 -8.12 0.96
CA ILE A 86 -20.02 -7.29 0.33
C ILE A 86 -19.52 -8.00 -0.91
N TYR A 87 -19.70 -7.35 -2.05
CA TYR A 87 -19.14 -7.80 -3.31
C TYR A 87 -17.72 -7.32 -3.45
N VAL A 88 -16.86 -8.17 -4.00
CA VAL A 88 -15.46 -7.88 -4.25
C VAL A 88 -15.12 -8.30 -5.67
N SER A 89 -14.45 -7.45 -6.40
CA SER A 89 -13.95 -7.75 -7.74
C SER A 89 -12.70 -8.63 -7.67
N ASN A 90 -12.64 -9.65 -8.52
CA ASN A 90 -11.45 -10.49 -8.69
C ASN A 90 -10.60 -10.09 -9.90
N SER A 91 -10.96 -8.98 -10.57
CA SER A 91 -10.22 -8.38 -11.67
C SER A 91 -8.85 -7.88 -11.22
N GLN A 92 -7.97 -7.62 -12.21
CA GLN A 92 -6.70 -6.94 -11.97
C GLN A 92 -6.92 -5.43 -12.00
N PHE A 93 -6.26 -4.74 -11.07
CA PHE A 93 -6.27 -3.29 -10.92
C PHE A 93 -4.85 -2.75 -11.01
N ARG A 94 -4.70 -1.53 -11.53
CA ARG A 94 -3.43 -0.81 -11.59
C ARG A 94 -3.44 0.31 -10.55
N GLY A 95 -2.59 0.21 -9.55
CA GLY A 95 -2.32 1.29 -8.60
C GLY A 95 -1.06 2.04 -9.01
N ASN A 96 -1.17 3.32 -9.35
CA ASN A 96 0.01 4.15 -9.58
C ASN A 96 0.53 4.68 -8.24
N PHE A 97 1.84 4.63 -8.07
CA PHE A 97 2.53 5.11 -6.88
C PHE A 97 3.69 6.02 -7.27
N GLY A 98 4.14 6.80 -6.30
CA GLY A 98 5.19 7.78 -6.52
C GLY A 98 5.26 8.81 -5.42
N GLY A 99 6.44 9.40 -5.28
CA GLY A 99 6.78 10.35 -4.25
C GLY A 99 8.26 10.70 -4.28
N ASN A 100 8.73 11.31 -3.20
CA ASN A 100 10.14 11.55 -2.96
C ASN A 100 10.57 10.79 -1.71
N ALA A 101 11.81 10.31 -1.72
CA ALA A 101 12.46 9.65 -0.59
C ALA A 101 13.88 10.19 -0.42
N TYR A 102 14.41 10.17 0.80
CA TYR A 102 15.80 10.54 1.05
C TYR A 102 16.67 9.28 1.11
N SER A 103 17.87 9.36 0.52
CA SER A 103 18.86 8.28 0.64
C SER A 103 19.46 8.21 2.04
N ALA A 104 20.11 7.08 2.34
CA ALA A 104 21.02 7.01 3.48
C ALA A 104 22.16 8.04 3.33
N PRO A 105 22.73 8.52 4.45
CA PRO A 105 23.89 9.41 4.43
C PRO A 105 25.07 8.78 3.68
N SER A 106 25.58 9.49 2.67
CA SER A 106 26.60 8.99 1.75
C SER A 106 27.90 9.80 1.86
N GLY A 107 29.05 9.11 1.85
CA GLY A 107 30.39 9.70 1.92
C GLY A 107 30.71 10.44 3.23
N ASP A 108 31.87 11.09 3.29
CA ASP A 108 32.36 11.78 4.50
C ASP A 108 31.48 12.98 4.90
N LEU A 109 30.83 13.60 3.92
CA LEU A 109 29.91 14.71 4.13
C LEU A 109 28.54 14.29 4.65
N LYS A 110 28.26 12.98 4.77
CA LYS A 110 26.95 12.44 5.17
C LYS A 110 25.79 13.04 4.36
N TYR A 111 26.02 13.27 3.07
CA TYR A 111 25.02 13.87 2.18
C TYR A 111 23.85 12.91 1.99
N GLN A 112 22.62 13.43 2.08
CA GLN A 112 21.40 12.68 1.80
C GLN A 112 20.75 13.28 0.57
N ALA A 113 20.54 12.46 -0.46
CA ALA A 113 19.92 12.90 -1.69
C ALA A 113 18.41 12.73 -1.63
N GLU A 114 17.66 13.77 -2.03
CA GLU A 114 16.24 13.62 -2.31
C GLU A 114 16.07 12.96 -3.69
N LEU A 115 15.51 11.76 -3.71
CA LEU A 115 15.25 10.97 -4.91
C LEU A 115 13.75 10.92 -5.16
N GLY A 116 13.34 11.32 -6.36
CA GLY A 116 11.97 11.11 -6.82
C GLY A 116 11.80 9.69 -7.35
N PHE A 117 10.69 9.04 -7.07
CA PHE A 117 10.35 7.73 -7.65
C PHE A 117 8.91 7.73 -8.16
N PHE A 118 8.67 6.98 -9.22
CA PHE A 118 7.33 6.76 -9.76
C PHE A 118 7.24 5.37 -10.39
N GLY A 119 6.06 4.77 -10.30
CA GLY A 119 5.83 3.41 -10.76
C GLY A 119 4.37 3.00 -10.64
N TYR A 120 4.13 1.72 -10.88
CA TYR A 120 2.81 1.14 -10.74
C TYR A 120 2.88 -0.28 -10.19
N THR A 121 1.82 -0.68 -9.52
CA THR A 121 1.60 -2.04 -9.03
C THR A 121 0.34 -2.59 -9.65
N LEU A 122 0.44 -3.80 -10.22
CA LEU A 122 -0.71 -4.59 -10.62
C LEU A 122 -1.10 -5.47 -9.45
N TYR A 123 -2.34 -5.34 -9.00
CA TYR A 123 -2.85 -6.14 -7.89
C TYR A 123 -4.26 -6.65 -8.16
N LYS A 124 -4.64 -7.69 -7.46
CA LYS A 124 -6.02 -8.19 -7.43
C LYS A 124 -6.36 -8.67 -6.03
N VAL A 125 -7.65 -8.75 -5.72
CA VAL A 125 -8.07 -9.48 -4.53
C VAL A 125 -7.89 -10.98 -4.79
N GLU A 126 -7.26 -11.68 -3.85
CA GLU A 126 -7.10 -13.13 -3.89
C GLU A 126 -7.87 -13.78 -2.74
N GLU A 127 -7.86 -13.16 -1.55
CA GLU A 127 -8.61 -13.65 -0.39
C GLU A 127 -9.72 -12.67 0.03
N PRO A 128 -10.94 -12.79 -0.53
CA PRO A 128 -12.01 -11.81 -0.34
C PRO A 128 -12.49 -11.73 1.11
N LYS A 129 -12.46 -12.83 1.86
CA LYS A 129 -12.87 -12.84 3.28
C LYS A 129 -11.92 -11.99 4.14
N LEU A 130 -10.62 -12.16 3.95
CA LEU A 130 -9.57 -11.41 4.65
C LEU A 130 -9.62 -9.94 4.24
N PHE A 131 -9.68 -9.68 2.93
CA PHE A 131 -9.80 -8.34 2.37
C PHE A 131 -10.98 -7.56 2.96
N VAL A 132 -12.17 -8.14 2.96
CA VAL A 132 -13.35 -7.44 3.49
C VAL A 132 -13.25 -7.19 5.00
N THR A 133 -12.71 -8.14 5.76
CA THR A 133 -12.51 -7.97 7.21
C THR A 133 -11.56 -6.81 7.52
N GLU A 134 -10.45 -6.71 6.78
CA GLU A 134 -9.44 -5.68 6.98
C GLU A 134 -9.87 -4.28 6.53
N PHE A 135 -10.57 -4.18 5.39
CA PHE A 135 -10.96 -2.90 4.80
C PHE A 135 -12.34 -2.41 5.29
N PHE A 136 -13.37 -3.24 5.21
CA PHE A 136 -14.74 -2.85 5.54
C PHE A 136 -15.10 -3.03 7.02
N GLY A 137 -14.37 -3.89 7.73
CA GLY A 137 -14.50 -4.09 9.17
C GLY A 137 -13.62 -3.11 9.96
N ASN A 138 -12.31 -3.36 9.97
CA ASN A 138 -11.36 -2.64 10.84
C ASN A 138 -11.14 -1.18 10.44
N ARG A 139 -11.05 -0.90 9.13
CA ARG A 139 -10.61 0.42 8.63
C ARG A 139 -11.76 1.35 8.22
N GLY A 140 -13.01 0.86 8.21
CA GLY A 140 -14.16 1.64 7.76
C GLY A 140 -14.07 2.12 6.29
N ALA A 141 -13.16 1.54 5.50
CA ALA A 141 -13.02 1.85 4.09
C ALA A 141 -14.34 1.53 3.40
N SER A 142 -14.98 2.56 2.86
CA SER A 142 -16.34 2.46 2.33
C SER A 142 -16.36 2.55 0.82
N THR A 143 -15.24 2.96 0.20
CA THR A 143 -15.11 3.13 -1.24
C THR A 143 -13.86 2.47 -1.79
N SER A 144 -13.89 2.10 -3.07
CA SER A 144 -12.72 1.60 -3.81
C SER A 144 -11.53 2.57 -3.76
N ARG A 145 -11.80 3.88 -3.70
CA ARG A 145 -10.79 4.92 -3.59
C ARG A 145 -10.07 4.91 -2.23
N ASP A 146 -10.76 4.57 -1.15
CA ASP A 146 -10.12 4.44 0.18
C ASP A 146 -9.13 3.27 0.18
N ILE A 147 -9.52 2.17 -0.47
CA ILE A 147 -8.67 0.98 -0.64
C ILE A 147 -7.45 1.32 -1.48
N GLU A 148 -7.64 1.98 -2.62
CA GLU A 148 -6.55 2.42 -3.50
C GLU A 148 -5.57 3.36 -2.79
N ASN A 149 -6.07 4.36 -2.06
CA ASN A 149 -5.25 5.29 -1.29
C ASN A 149 -4.43 4.57 -0.22
N TYR A 150 -5.02 3.58 0.45
CA TYR A 150 -4.31 2.77 1.43
C TYR A 150 -3.18 1.96 0.79
N ILE A 151 -3.46 1.27 -0.32
CA ILE A 151 -2.46 0.50 -1.08
C ILE A 151 -1.31 1.42 -1.52
N ARG A 152 -1.63 2.58 -2.09
CA ARG A 152 -0.62 3.57 -2.52
C ARG A 152 0.23 4.08 -1.35
N GLY A 153 -0.41 4.42 -0.23
CA GLY A 153 0.28 4.91 0.97
C GLY A 153 1.26 3.88 1.51
N PHE A 154 0.79 2.63 1.65
CA PHE A 154 1.60 1.50 2.08
C PHE A 154 2.80 1.25 1.15
N ILE A 155 2.58 1.23 -0.17
CA ILE A 155 3.67 1.06 -1.15
C ILE A 155 4.70 2.18 -0.98
N ASN A 156 4.25 3.43 -1.00
CA ASN A 156 5.14 4.59 -0.88
C ASN A 156 6.00 4.54 0.39
N GLU A 157 5.41 4.18 1.53
CA GLU A 157 6.14 4.01 2.80
C GLU A 157 7.29 3.00 2.65
N ARG A 158 7.04 1.85 2.02
CA ARG A 158 8.08 0.81 1.85
C ARG A 158 9.16 1.19 0.85
N VAL A 159 8.82 1.98 -0.17
CA VAL A 159 9.83 2.57 -1.05
C VAL A 159 10.71 3.55 -0.27
N ILE A 160 10.09 4.44 0.53
CA ILE A 160 10.82 5.46 1.32
C ILE A 160 11.77 4.79 2.31
N ASP A 161 11.30 3.77 3.03
CA ASP A 161 12.13 3.03 3.98
C ASP A 161 13.34 2.37 3.29
N GLU A 162 13.14 1.69 2.16
CA GLU A 162 14.24 1.03 1.44
C GLU A 162 15.25 2.05 0.90
N PHE A 163 14.79 3.21 0.41
CA PHE A 163 15.68 4.27 -0.05
C PHE A 163 16.50 4.85 1.11
N GLY A 164 15.92 4.95 2.32
CA GLY A 164 16.60 5.41 3.52
C GLY A 164 17.66 4.44 4.07
N GLU A 165 17.60 3.16 3.70
CA GLU A 165 18.59 2.14 4.09
C GLU A 165 19.83 2.14 3.19
N HIS A 166 19.70 2.61 1.94
CA HIS A 166 20.76 2.52 0.94
C HIS A 166 21.38 3.89 0.62
N ASP A 167 22.70 3.88 0.45
CA ASP A 167 23.43 5.06 0.02
C ASP A 167 23.08 5.40 -1.46
N ILE A 168 23.35 6.63 -1.90
CA ILE A 168 23.01 7.03 -3.27
C ILE A 168 23.77 6.21 -4.32
N PHE A 169 24.98 5.78 -4.04
CA PHE A 169 25.82 5.06 -5.01
C PHE A 169 25.27 3.66 -5.27
N GLU A 170 24.80 2.99 -4.23
CA GLU A 170 24.12 1.70 -4.28
C GLU A 170 22.79 1.83 -4.98
N LEU A 171 21.96 2.82 -4.60
CA LEU A 171 20.66 3.03 -5.23
C LEU A 171 20.79 3.24 -6.74
N VAL A 172 21.75 4.05 -7.20
CA VAL A 172 21.96 4.30 -8.65
C VAL A 172 22.43 3.05 -9.38
N LYS A 173 23.28 2.23 -8.75
CA LYS A 173 23.85 1.03 -9.39
C LYS A 173 22.91 -0.17 -9.35
N LYS A 174 22.01 -0.24 -8.38
CA LYS A 174 21.21 -1.42 -8.03
C LYS A 174 19.71 -1.15 -8.00
N VAL A 175 19.23 -0.19 -8.79
CA VAL A 175 17.79 0.15 -8.88
C VAL A 175 16.92 -1.08 -9.07
N ASP A 176 17.34 -2.01 -9.93
CA ASP A 176 16.58 -3.25 -10.21
C ASP A 176 16.54 -4.18 -8.97
N GLU A 177 17.66 -4.37 -8.27
CA GLU A 177 17.70 -5.20 -7.04
C GLU A 177 16.85 -4.58 -5.91
N THR A 178 16.90 -3.25 -5.77
CA THR A 178 16.08 -2.51 -4.80
C THR A 178 14.60 -2.64 -5.15
N THR A 179 14.26 -2.56 -6.44
CA THR A 179 12.89 -2.74 -6.95
C THR A 179 12.36 -4.13 -6.61
N ASP A 180 13.14 -5.19 -6.86
CA ASP A 180 12.75 -6.56 -6.59
C ASP A 180 12.51 -6.79 -5.08
N LYS A 181 13.40 -6.29 -4.23
CA LYS A 181 13.25 -6.38 -2.76
C LYS A 181 11.98 -5.69 -2.27
N VAL A 182 11.74 -4.48 -2.76
CA VAL A 182 10.55 -3.69 -2.40
C VAL A 182 9.29 -4.40 -2.89
N GLY A 183 9.28 -4.90 -4.12
CA GLY A 183 8.19 -5.70 -4.67
C GLY A 183 7.87 -6.94 -3.82
N LEU A 184 8.89 -7.67 -3.36
CA LEU A 184 8.72 -8.81 -2.47
C LEU A 184 8.16 -8.42 -1.10
N LYS A 185 8.66 -7.35 -0.49
CA LYS A 185 8.14 -6.82 0.79
C LYS A 185 6.67 -6.42 0.65
N ILE A 186 6.34 -5.64 -0.39
CA ILE A 186 4.97 -5.20 -0.68
C ILE A 186 4.07 -6.41 -0.90
N GLY A 187 4.49 -7.39 -1.69
CA GLY A 187 3.70 -8.59 -1.97
C GLY A 187 3.38 -9.41 -0.71
N ASN A 188 4.37 -9.61 0.16
CA ASN A 188 4.18 -10.36 1.41
C ASN A 188 3.20 -9.69 2.38
N GLU A 189 3.19 -8.37 2.42
CA GLU A 189 2.29 -7.62 3.30
C GLU A 189 0.90 -7.43 2.70
N ALA A 190 0.82 -7.23 1.38
CA ALA A 190 -0.44 -7.23 0.65
C ALA A 190 -1.20 -8.56 0.86
N ALA A 191 -0.48 -9.69 0.89
CA ALA A 191 -1.08 -10.99 1.18
C ALA A 191 -1.76 -11.05 2.56
N ARG A 192 -1.23 -10.33 3.57
CA ARG A 192 -1.81 -10.27 4.93
C ARG A 192 -3.14 -9.54 4.99
N ILE A 193 -3.47 -8.77 3.97
CA ILE A 193 -4.74 -8.04 3.82
C ILE A 193 -5.59 -8.58 2.67
N GLY A 194 -5.29 -9.79 2.20
CA GLY A 194 -6.05 -10.51 1.18
C GLY A 194 -5.84 -10.04 -0.26
N LEU A 195 -4.80 -9.24 -0.50
CA LEU A 195 -4.41 -8.77 -1.82
C LEU A 195 -3.25 -9.60 -2.38
N LYS A 196 -3.28 -9.86 -3.68
CA LYS A 196 -2.16 -10.40 -4.43
C LYS A 196 -1.56 -9.31 -5.29
N VAL A 197 -0.28 -9.04 -5.08
CA VAL A 197 0.53 -8.25 -6.00
C VAL A 197 1.00 -9.16 -7.12
N ILE A 198 0.59 -8.85 -8.34
CA ILE A 198 0.95 -9.58 -9.55
C ILE A 198 2.30 -9.08 -10.04
N ASP A 199 2.45 -7.77 -10.08
CA ASP A 199 3.66 -7.10 -10.55
C ASP A 199 3.82 -5.75 -9.86
N CYS A 200 5.06 -5.33 -9.65
CA CYS A 200 5.39 -4.03 -9.07
C CYS A 200 6.60 -3.48 -9.81
N VAL A 201 6.39 -2.41 -10.57
CA VAL A 201 7.39 -1.86 -11.49
C VAL A 201 7.65 -0.41 -11.15
N PHE A 202 8.94 -0.07 -11.01
CA PHE A 202 9.38 1.32 -11.00
C PHE A 202 9.58 1.78 -12.44
N GLU A 203 8.81 2.79 -12.87
CA GLU A 203 8.96 3.38 -14.20
C GLU A 203 10.18 4.31 -14.26
N GLY A 204 10.59 4.87 -13.12
CA GLY A 204 11.85 5.61 -13.03
C GLY A 204 12.16 6.17 -11.65
N VAL A 205 13.46 6.42 -11.44
CA VAL A 205 13.99 7.14 -10.28
C VAL A 205 14.65 8.43 -10.76
N LYS A 206 14.09 9.56 -10.35
CA LYS A 206 14.61 10.89 -10.63
C LYS A 206 15.68 11.24 -9.60
N ILE A 207 16.93 11.20 -10.04
CA ILE A 207 18.09 11.64 -9.26
C ILE A 207 18.42 13.10 -9.62
N PRO A 208 18.42 14.04 -8.66
CA PRO A 208 18.82 15.42 -8.90
C PRO A 208 20.26 15.55 -9.42
N GLU A 209 20.56 16.65 -10.11
CA GLU A 209 21.88 16.87 -10.71
C GLU A 209 23.00 16.95 -9.64
N GLU A 210 22.73 17.58 -8.50
CA GLU A 210 23.66 17.67 -7.37
C GLU A 210 24.06 16.29 -6.86
N ALA A 211 23.05 15.43 -6.69
CA ALA A 211 23.19 14.06 -6.26
C ALA A 211 23.97 13.21 -7.27
N ARG A 212 23.77 13.45 -8.58
CA ARG A 212 24.54 12.81 -9.67
C ARG A 212 25.99 13.27 -9.73
N ARG A 213 26.28 14.55 -9.44
CA ARG A 213 27.65 15.10 -9.36
C ARG A 213 28.40 14.56 -8.15
N PHE A 214 27.72 14.37 -7.03
CA PHE A 214 28.25 13.69 -5.86
C PHE A 214 28.55 12.21 -6.16
N ALA A 215 27.60 11.51 -6.79
CA ALA A 215 27.72 10.09 -7.13
C ALA A 215 28.79 9.77 -8.19
N SER A 216 29.10 10.71 -9.10
CA SER A 216 30.09 10.52 -10.17
C SER A 216 31.54 10.85 -9.75
N GLY A 217 31.76 11.30 -8.51
CA GLY A 217 33.08 11.72 -8.02
C GLY A 217 33.63 13.01 -8.66
N MET A 218 33.06 13.48 -9.77
CA MET A 218 33.47 14.69 -10.50
C MET A 218 33.09 16.01 -9.82
N GLY A 219 32.39 15.96 -8.68
CA GLY A 219 32.01 17.15 -7.92
C GLY A 219 32.34 17.08 -6.43
N SER A 220 32.93 16.00 -5.93
CA SER A 220 33.11 15.81 -4.48
C SER A 220 33.94 16.93 -3.86
N GLN A 221 35.01 17.38 -4.51
CA GLN A 221 35.88 18.43 -4.00
C GLN A 221 35.24 19.83 -4.07
N ALA A 222 34.48 20.13 -5.15
CA ALA A 222 33.82 21.42 -5.34
C ALA A 222 32.57 21.57 -4.45
N MET A 223 31.77 20.52 -4.29
CA MET A 223 30.64 20.47 -3.37
C MET A 223 31.12 20.45 -1.92
N THR A 224 32.17 19.71 -1.56
CA THR A 224 32.80 19.81 -0.22
C THR A 224 33.21 21.24 0.07
N MET A 225 33.81 21.93 -0.90
CA MET A 225 34.23 23.31 -0.72
C MET A 225 33.03 24.28 -0.63
N GLN A 226 31.92 24.04 -1.32
CA GLN A 226 30.68 24.81 -1.18
C GLN A 226 29.98 24.55 0.16
N TYR A 227 29.77 23.29 0.53
CA TYR A 227 29.18 22.89 1.80
C TYR A 227 30.02 23.39 2.98
N MET A 228 31.36 23.28 2.90
CA MET A 228 32.27 23.87 3.89
C MET A 228 32.18 25.39 3.92
N LYS A 229 32.03 26.06 2.78
CA LYS A 229 31.85 27.52 2.74
C LYS A 229 30.51 27.96 3.34
N GLU A 230 29.44 27.25 3.07
CA GLU A 230 28.10 27.55 3.59
C GLU A 230 28.02 27.29 5.09
N THR A 231 28.49 26.12 5.56
CA THR A 231 28.59 25.82 7.00
C THR A 231 29.55 26.76 7.72
N ALA A 232 30.67 27.15 7.11
CA ALA A 232 31.57 28.16 7.68
C ALA A 232 30.94 29.57 7.71
N ALA A 233 30.10 29.93 6.73
CA ALA A 233 29.38 31.20 6.72
C ALA A 233 28.30 31.24 7.82
N GLU A 234 27.60 30.12 8.06
CA GLU A 234 26.68 29.98 9.19
C GLU A 234 27.41 30.04 10.54
N LEU A 235 28.57 29.39 10.67
CA LEU A 235 29.42 29.45 11.87
C LEU A 235 30.00 30.85 12.11
N LYS A 236 30.32 31.61 11.05
CA LYS A 236 30.79 33.00 11.16
C LYS A 236 29.68 33.96 11.64
N ASN A 237 28.42 33.61 11.37
CA ASN A 237 27.25 34.33 11.87
C ASN A 237 26.85 33.91 13.30
N SER A 238 27.33 32.75 13.78
CA SER A 238 27.24 32.39 15.19
C SER A 238 28.27 33.19 16.00
N GLN A 239 27.80 34.14 16.80
CA GLN A 239 28.63 34.92 17.73
C GLN A 239 29.29 34.00 18.76
N GLY A 240 30.48 33.49 18.46
CA GLY A 240 31.27 32.62 19.35
C GLY A 240 32.48 31.92 18.73
N GLY A 241 32.70 32.03 17.42
CA GLY A 241 33.64 31.19 16.65
C GLY A 241 35.14 31.52 16.72
N GLY A 242 35.65 32.17 17.77
CA GLY A 242 37.09 32.48 17.88
C GLY A 242 37.96 31.26 18.22
N ALA A 243 37.45 30.34 19.04
CA ALA A 243 38.21 29.17 19.50
C ALA A 243 37.99 27.91 18.63
N ALA A 244 36.82 27.77 18.02
CA ALA A 244 36.49 26.61 17.17
C ALA A 244 37.21 26.63 15.82
N ALA A 245 37.46 27.83 15.26
CA ALA A 245 38.20 27.99 14.00
C ALA A 245 39.68 27.60 14.12
N ALA A 246 40.29 27.81 15.30
CA ALA A 246 41.68 27.44 15.55
C ALA A 246 41.88 25.91 15.72
N GLY A 247 40.90 25.21 16.30
CA GLY A 247 40.96 23.75 16.49
C GLY A 247 40.83 22.95 15.19
N LEU A 248 40.03 23.43 14.24
CA LEU A 248 39.85 22.80 12.93
C LEU A 248 41.00 23.12 11.95
N GLY A 249 41.59 24.31 12.02
CA GLY A 249 42.74 24.69 11.18
C GLY A 249 44.01 23.87 11.49
N ALA A 250 44.22 23.50 12.76
CA ALA A 250 45.34 22.65 13.16
C ALA A 250 45.13 21.16 12.82
N GLY A 251 43.88 20.67 12.85
CA GLY A 251 43.56 19.28 12.53
C GLY A 251 43.69 18.93 11.05
N ILE A 252 43.43 19.90 10.16
CA ILE A 252 43.54 19.72 8.70
C ILE A 252 44.98 19.87 8.21
N GLY A 253 45.81 20.70 8.87
CA GLY A 253 47.22 20.87 8.49
C GLY A 253 48.14 19.69 8.82
N LEU A 254 47.69 18.76 9.67
CA LEU A 254 48.48 17.59 10.11
C LEU A 254 48.18 16.30 9.33
N THR A 255 47.19 16.30 8.43
CA THR A 255 46.75 15.09 7.71
C THR A 255 47.04 15.11 6.21
N MET A 256 47.68 16.15 5.69
CA MET A 256 48.13 16.22 4.29
C MET A 256 49.66 16.26 4.21
N PRO A 257 50.32 15.22 3.70
CA PRO A 257 51.53 15.39 2.88
C PRO A 257 51.16 15.92 1.49
#